data_AF-A0A061J0G7-F1
#
_entry.id   AF-A0A061J0G7-F1
#
_cell.length_a   1.000
_cell.length_b   1.000
_cell.length_c   1.000
_cell.angle_alpha   90.00
_cell.angle_beta   90.00
_cell.angle_gamma   90.00
#
_symmetry.space_group_name_H-M   'P 1'
#
loop_
_entity.id
_entity.type
_entity.pdbx_description
1 polymer ?
#
loop_
_entity_poly.entity_id
_entity_poly.type
_entity_poly.pdbx_seq_one_letter_code
_entity_poly.pdbx_strand_id
1 'polypeptide(L)'
;MHACSATTPRLHVYVFRHFFFICFVGGRGFSCALRFKNTNNNGRKKKTRWRWRWRKQTAGHRASLQHTRMDAIEQVVVYADVRDAQLLEQLTEAVIALCKNYIIHPSPDSDTADPLLFLHLWEKERDNVWEHVNNNVPIMRRLECFVTDSKNQADGAVAYALYYRQMPVLSLAAVVTGAAEEETEVSEDWIATALYFTAAGLGCSSPSEALAVFFTFPKAAGKVVALEGECGVLVAEQSRLLRDYIRHEWGLPVQLVGASGCDLQSVDAFGREPTTAEEEREPAVYASLIDELLRNREFCTLRDADPQLHGALCALNRHHNLRLLRYRLQRGIHVILCRPLSFVLEGLFRGGESQATQPLSALSGIVASIQNFEHHWLGLPRTEVILIRARDDAAATTATAAGASLKWAQYLWGGGQIPIDALSGWHAVTMAGGSGEGGKLTNRLDDAVRDAVVSVFAPTGVGE
;
A
#
# COMPACT_ATOMS: atom_id res chain seq x y z
N MET A 1 45.41 4.44 -33.60
CA MET A 1 44.76 3.54 -32.61
C MET A 1 44.50 4.33 -31.35
N HIS A 2 43.30 4.91 -31.21
CA HIS A 2 42.87 5.54 -29.95
C HIS A 2 41.76 4.68 -29.36
N ALA A 3 41.96 4.22 -28.14
CA ALA A 3 41.00 3.43 -27.38
C ALA A 3 39.75 4.25 -27.09
N CYS A 4 38.58 3.73 -27.48
CA CYS A 4 37.29 4.21 -27.02
C CYS A 4 37.14 3.89 -25.52
N SER A 5 37.07 4.93 -24.70
CA SER A 5 36.59 4.87 -23.32
C SER A 5 35.09 4.51 -23.35
N ALA A 6 34.75 3.33 -22.82
CA ALA A 6 33.38 2.94 -22.54
C ALA A 6 32.88 3.75 -21.33
N THR A 7 31.94 4.65 -21.57
CA THR A 7 31.24 5.38 -20.49
C THR A 7 30.11 4.50 -19.99
N THR A 8 30.15 4.17 -18.70
CA THR A 8 29.11 3.42 -17.99
C THR A 8 27.76 4.14 -18.10
N PRO A 9 26.66 3.46 -18.44
CA PRO A 9 25.34 4.10 -18.45
C PRO A 9 25.00 4.54 -17.03
N ARG A 10 24.63 5.82 -16.88
CA ARG A 10 24.08 6.36 -15.63
C ARG A 10 22.57 6.37 -15.74
N LEU A 11 21.89 5.69 -14.82
CA LEU A 11 20.47 5.88 -14.63
C LEU A 11 20.27 7.23 -13.94
N HIS A 12 19.55 8.13 -14.58
CA HIS A 12 19.11 9.37 -13.95
C HIS A 12 17.59 9.31 -13.80
N VAL A 13 17.14 9.18 -12.56
CA VAL A 13 15.72 9.33 -12.21
C VAL A 13 15.43 10.83 -12.09
N TYR A 14 14.66 11.36 -13.04
CA TYR A 14 14.16 12.73 -12.95
C TYR A 14 12.73 12.69 -12.45
N VAL A 15 12.50 13.26 -11.27
CA VAL A 15 11.16 13.34 -10.68
C VAL A 15 10.62 14.76 -10.86
N PHE A 16 9.57 14.88 -11.66
CA PHE A 16 8.86 16.13 -11.90
C PHE A 16 7.47 16.01 -11.29
N ARG A 17 7.29 16.58 -10.09
CA ARG A 17 6.05 16.81 -9.29
C ARG A 17 4.93 15.74 -9.25
N HIS A 18 4.67 14.95 -10.30
CA HIS A 18 3.84 13.74 -10.34
C HIS A 18 4.25 12.72 -11.45
N PHE A 19 5.44 12.83 -12.07
CA PHE A 19 5.90 11.91 -13.12
C PHE A 19 7.22 11.19 -12.75
N PHE A 20 7.29 9.90 -13.12
CA PHE A 20 8.54 9.14 -13.18
C PHE A 20 9.09 9.17 -14.61
N PHE A 21 10.34 9.59 -14.76
CA PHE A 21 11.12 9.34 -15.95
C PHE A 21 12.30 8.44 -15.60
N ILE A 22 12.27 7.21 -16.11
CA ILE A 22 13.44 6.32 -16.14
C ILE A 22 14.14 6.60 -17.47
N CYS A 23 15.20 7.41 -17.45
CA CYS A 23 15.99 7.68 -18.65
C CYS A 23 17.30 6.86 -18.63
N PHE A 24 17.49 6.03 -19.65
CA PHE A 24 18.78 5.40 -19.95
C PHE A 24 19.65 6.36 -20.76
N VAL A 25 20.74 6.84 -20.16
CA VAL A 25 21.72 7.67 -20.89
C VAL A 25 22.81 6.76 -21.45
N GLY A 26 22.64 6.34 -22.71
CA GLY A 26 23.68 5.73 -23.51
C GLY A 26 24.50 6.78 -24.26
N GLY A 27 25.83 6.68 -24.22
CA GLY A 27 26.74 7.58 -24.91
C GLY A 27 26.44 7.66 -26.42
N ARG A 28 26.11 8.88 -26.88
CA ARG A 28 25.77 9.29 -28.26
C ARG A 28 24.32 8.99 -28.69
N GLY A 29 23.44 9.95 -28.36
CA GLY A 29 22.15 10.12 -29.03
C GLY A 29 21.00 10.23 -28.05
N PHE A 30 20.42 11.43 -27.93
CA PHE A 30 19.10 11.59 -27.35
C PHE A 30 18.09 10.90 -28.27
N SER A 31 17.55 9.75 -27.86
CA SER A 31 16.26 9.28 -28.36
C SER A 31 15.31 9.21 -27.18
N CYS A 32 14.67 10.33 -26.90
CA CYS A 32 13.47 10.36 -26.07
C CYS A 32 12.29 10.34 -27.05
N ALA A 33 11.70 9.17 -27.28
CA ALA A 33 10.54 9.03 -28.14
C ALA A 33 9.27 9.40 -27.34
N LEU A 34 9.07 10.69 -27.09
CA LEU A 34 7.76 11.27 -26.82
C LEU A 34 7.35 12.05 -28.08
N ARG A 35 6.69 11.35 -29.00
CA ARG A 35 6.12 11.95 -30.20
C ARG A 35 4.75 12.56 -29.88
N PHE A 36 4.73 13.67 -29.14
CA PHE A 36 3.54 14.52 -29.10
C PHE A 36 3.45 15.27 -30.44
N LYS A 37 2.68 14.73 -31.39
CA LYS A 37 2.19 15.52 -32.53
C LYS A 37 1.13 16.48 -32.01
N ASN A 38 1.54 17.66 -31.59
CA ASN A 38 0.65 18.81 -31.53
C ASN A 38 0.78 19.54 -32.88
N THR A 39 -0.07 19.19 -33.84
CA THR A 39 -0.23 19.99 -35.05
C THR A 39 -1.05 21.22 -34.68
N ASN A 40 -0.35 22.28 -34.28
CA ASN A 40 -0.92 23.61 -34.35
C ASN A 40 -0.27 24.34 -35.53
N ASN A 41 -1.11 24.67 -36.51
CA ASN A 41 -0.77 25.44 -37.70
C ASN A 41 -0.23 26.81 -37.26
N ASN A 42 1.09 26.95 -37.23
CA ASN A 42 1.82 28.13 -37.68
C ASN A 42 3.31 27.92 -37.41
N GLY A 43 4.04 27.60 -38.47
CA GLY A 43 5.47 27.39 -38.42
C GLY A 43 6.22 28.62 -37.96
N ARG A 44 6.75 28.59 -36.73
CA ARG A 44 7.92 29.38 -36.29
C ARG A 44 8.55 28.75 -35.06
N LYS A 45 9.74 28.17 -35.24
CA LYS A 45 10.56 27.62 -34.14
C LYS A 45 11.15 28.77 -33.31
N LYS A 46 10.75 28.91 -32.05
CA LYS A 46 11.51 29.67 -31.03
C LYS A 46 12.07 28.68 -30.00
N LYS A 47 13.40 28.69 -29.83
CA LYS A 47 14.09 27.99 -28.72
C LYS A 47 14.07 28.91 -27.50
N THR A 48 13.31 28.57 -26.47
CA THR A 48 13.40 29.19 -25.14
C THR A 48 14.14 28.24 -24.19
N ARG A 49 15.19 28.77 -23.55
CA ARG A 49 16.06 28.05 -22.60
C ARG A 49 15.67 28.49 -21.20
N TRP A 50 15.08 27.61 -20.40
CA TRP A 50 14.69 27.90 -19.01
C TRP A 50 15.80 27.44 -18.04
N ARG A 51 16.20 28.32 -17.12
CA ARG A 51 17.10 28.03 -15.98
C ARG A 51 16.27 28.12 -14.70
N TRP A 52 16.24 27.07 -13.88
CA TRP A 52 15.57 27.08 -12.58
C TRP A 52 16.59 26.98 -11.44
N ARG A 53 16.41 27.82 -10.41
CA ARG A 53 17.27 27.94 -9.22
C ARG A 53 16.50 27.38 -8.02
N TRP A 54 17.05 26.38 -7.34
CA TRP A 54 16.49 25.85 -6.10
C TRP A 54 16.55 26.92 -4.98
N ARG A 55 15.41 27.32 -4.41
CA ARG A 55 15.36 28.01 -3.12
C ARG A 55 15.10 26.95 -2.04
N LYS A 56 16.00 26.85 -1.06
CA LYS A 56 15.73 26.15 0.20
C LYS A 56 14.57 26.86 0.90
N GLN A 57 13.44 26.18 1.08
CA GLN A 57 12.46 26.57 2.09
C GLN A 57 12.92 25.93 3.40
N THR A 58 13.42 26.76 4.32
CA THR A 58 13.65 26.37 5.70
C THR A 58 12.31 26.15 6.39
N ALA A 59 12.08 24.92 6.85
CA ALA A 59 10.92 24.52 7.62
C ALA A 59 10.89 25.29 8.95
N GLY A 60 9.86 26.10 9.12
CA GLY A 60 9.48 26.68 10.39
C GLY A 60 7.97 26.52 10.55
N HIS A 61 7.51 25.30 10.82
CA HIS A 61 6.13 25.05 11.26
C HIS A 61 6.18 24.17 12.50
N ARG A 62 5.92 24.82 13.64
CA ARG A 62 5.47 24.18 14.87
C ARG A 62 4.22 23.37 14.53
N ALA A 63 4.25 22.07 14.75
CA ALA A 63 3.08 21.22 14.68
C ALA A 63 2.11 21.63 15.79
N SER A 64 1.05 22.37 15.44
CA SER A 64 -0.14 22.43 16.28
C SER A 64 -0.96 21.17 15.99
N LEU A 65 -0.97 20.23 16.93
CA LEU A 65 -1.95 19.15 16.99
C LEU A 65 -3.34 19.77 17.21
N GLN A 66 -3.98 20.17 16.13
CA GLN A 66 -5.42 20.35 16.10
C GLN A 66 -6.02 19.03 15.64
N HIS A 67 -6.75 18.37 16.53
CA HIS A 67 -7.65 17.28 16.21
C HIS A 67 -8.81 17.84 15.36
N THR A 68 -8.56 18.04 14.08
CA THR A 68 -9.63 18.24 13.10
C THR A 68 -10.40 16.94 13.01
N ARG A 69 -11.70 17.01 13.28
CA ARG A 69 -12.69 15.95 13.06
C ARG A 69 -12.49 15.47 11.61
N MET A 70 -11.89 14.30 11.42
CA MET A 70 -11.63 13.74 10.10
C MET A 70 -12.90 13.00 9.67
N ASP A 71 -13.70 13.62 8.81
CA ASP A 71 -14.68 12.85 8.04
C ASP A 71 -13.90 11.83 7.20
N ALA A 72 -14.27 10.55 7.29
CA ALA A 72 -13.52 9.46 6.65
C ALA A 72 -13.50 9.60 5.11
N ILE A 73 -14.52 10.26 4.54
CA ILE A 73 -14.70 10.45 3.11
C ILE A 73 -15.04 11.93 2.84
N GLU A 74 -14.29 12.54 1.92
CA GLU A 74 -14.43 13.95 1.50
C GLU A 74 -14.73 14.09 0.00
N GLN A 75 -14.71 12.98 -0.74
CA GLN A 75 -15.11 12.93 -2.14
C GLN A 75 -15.64 11.54 -2.49
N VAL A 76 -16.72 11.49 -3.27
CA VAL A 76 -17.30 10.24 -3.77
C VAL A 76 -17.42 10.29 -5.30
N VAL A 77 -16.97 9.23 -5.97
CA VAL A 77 -17.21 8.99 -7.40
C VAL A 77 -17.91 7.65 -7.54
N VAL A 78 -19.11 7.66 -8.14
CA VAL A 78 -19.89 6.44 -8.37
C VAL A 78 -20.07 6.23 -9.86
N TYR A 79 -19.67 5.05 -10.34
CA TYR A 79 -20.05 4.54 -11.65
C TYR A 79 -21.35 3.74 -11.48
N ALA A 80 -22.45 4.27 -11.99
CA ALA A 80 -23.79 3.74 -11.75
C ALA A 80 -24.33 3.05 -13.02
N ASP A 81 -24.29 1.72 -13.00
CA ASP A 81 -24.95 0.83 -13.96
C ASP A 81 -26.28 0.34 -13.40
N VAL A 82 -27.16 1.30 -13.07
CA VAL A 82 -28.46 1.05 -12.45
C VAL A 82 -29.54 1.45 -13.44
N ARG A 83 -30.31 0.47 -13.92
CA ARG A 83 -31.37 0.64 -14.91
C ARG A 83 -32.70 1.01 -14.26
N ASP A 84 -32.93 0.56 -13.04
CA ASP A 84 -34.12 0.93 -12.28
C ASP A 84 -34.03 2.39 -11.80
N ALA A 85 -34.98 3.23 -12.23
CA ALA A 85 -34.99 4.65 -11.91
C ALA A 85 -35.19 4.92 -10.41
N GLN A 86 -35.97 4.10 -9.72
CA GLN A 86 -36.19 4.23 -8.27
C GLN A 86 -34.92 3.86 -7.51
N LEU A 87 -34.20 2.82 -7.93
CA LEU A 87 -32.91 2.47 -7.35
C LEU A 87 -31.85 3.54 -7.61
N LEU A 88 -31.85 4.16 -8.79
CA LEU A 88 -30.92 5.26 -9.10
C LEU A 88 -31.19 6.50 -8.23
N GLU A 89 -32.46 6.82 -7.95
CA GLU A 89 -32.84 7.88 -7.02
C GLU A 89 -32.34 7.57 -5.60
N GLN A 90 -32.59 6.35 -5.10
CA GLN A 90 -32.11 5.92 -3.79
C GLN A 90 -30.58 5.89 -3.67
N LEU A 91 -29.88 5.47 -4.73
CA LEU A 91 -28.42 5.54 -4.81
C LEU A 91 -27.95 7.00 -4.69
N THR A 92 -28.61 7.91 -5.40
CA THR A 92 -28.28 9.33 -5.38
C THR A 92 -28.49 9.93 -3.98
N GLU A 93 -29.60 9.60 -3.31
CA GLU A 93 -29.87 10.02 -1.93
C GLU A 93 -28.79 9.51 -0.95
N ALA A 94 -28.42 8.23 -1.05
CA ALA A 94 -27.39 7.63 -0.21
C ALA A 94 -26.01 8.32 -0.40
N VAL A 95 -25.64 8.64 -1.64
CA VAL A 95 -24.39 9.35 -1.96
C VAL A 95 -24.41 10.78 -1.42
N ILE A 96 -25.52 11.50 -1.59
CA ILE A 96 -25.70 12.88 -1.06
C ILE A 96 -25.63 12.88 0.46
N ALA A 97 -26.22 11.88 1.13
CA ALA A 97 -26.16 11.72 2.57
C ALA A 97 -24.74 11.47 3.07
N LEU A 98 -23.91 10.78 2.28
CA LEU A 98 -22.52 10.49 2.64
C LEU A 98 -21.59 11.70 2.45
N CYS A 99 -21.64 12.37 1.29
CA CYS A 99 -20.65 13.40 0.94
C CYS A 99 -21.23 14.50 0.05
N LYS A 100 -20.92 15.76 0.37
CA LYS A 100 -21.31 16.93 -0.44
C LYS A 100 -20.55 17.03 -1.77
N ASN A 101 -19.32 16.54 -1.81
CA ASN A 101 -18.48 16.55 -3.00
C ASN A 101 -18.59 15.18 -3.68
N TYR A 102 -19.59 15.04 -4.55
CA TYR A 102 -19.87 13.78 -5.22
C TYR A 102 -20.02 13.94 -6.74
N ILE A 103 -19.71 12.86 -7.45
CA ILE A 103 -19.92 12.72 -8.89
C ILE A 103 -20.56 11.34 -9.10
N ILE A 104 -21.69 11.31 -9.80
CA ILE A 104 -22.33 10.07 -10.25
C ILE A 104 -22.24 10.05 -11.78
N HIS A 105 -21.65 8.99 -12.32
CA HIS A 105 -21.58 8.69 -13.75
C HIS A 105 -22.66 7.64 -14.06
N PRO A 106 -23.90 8.05 -14.39
CA PRO A 106 -24.94 7.13 -14.80
C PRO A 106 -24.64 6.53 -16.17
N SER A 107 -25.08 5.29 -16.39
CA SER A 107 -25.12 4.74 -17.74
C SER A 107 -26.13 5.54 -18.60
N PRO A 108 -25.76 6.05 -19.78
CA PRO A 108 -26.69 6.72 -20.68
C PRO A 108 -27.76 5.74 -21.20
N ASP A 109 -28.99 6.25 -21.30
CA ASP A 109 -30.18 5.48 -21.73
C ASP A 109 -30.06 4.86 -23.14
N SER A 110 -29.19 5.43 -24.00
CA SER A 110 -29.05 5.03 -25.41
C SER A 110 -28.16 3.80 -25.63
N ASP A 111 -27.40 3.34 -24.64
CA ASP A 111 -26.29 2.38 -24.82
C ASP A 111 -26.42 1.12 -23.96
N THR A 112 -27.64 0.62 -23.78
CA THR A 112 -27.88 -0.74 -23.24
C THR A 112 -27.20 -1.85 -24.05
N ALA A 113 -26.67 -1.53 -25.25
CA ALA A 113 -26.00 -2.45 -26.16
C ALA A 113 -24.46 -2.49 -26.05
N ASP A 114 -23.79 -1.51 -25.41
CA ASP A 114 -22.33 -1.52 -25.26
C ASP A 114 -21.91 -2.01 -23.84
N PRO A 115 -21.56 -3.31 -23.68
CA PRO A 115 -21.13 -3.84 -22.40
C PRO A 115 -19.79 -3.25 -21.91
N LEU A 116 -19.06 -2.51 -22.77
CA LEU A 116 -17.73 -1.95 -22.48
C LEU A 116 -17.75 -0.45 -22.20
N LEU A 117 -18.92 0.20 -22.14
CA LEU A 117 -19.01 1.65 -21.97
C LEU A 117 -18.24 2.18 -20.75
N PHE A 118 -18.33 1.47 -19.61
CA PHE A 118 -17.57 1.83 -18.41
C PHE A 118 -16.06 1.70 -18.60
N LEU A 119 -15.60 0.74 -19.40
CA LEU A 119 -14.18 0.63 -19.77
C LEU A 119 -13.73 1.87 -20.56
N HIS A 120 -14.51 2.32 -21.54
CA HIS A 120 -14.20 3.51 -22.32
C HIS A 120 -14.18 4.78 -21.46
N LEU A 121 -15.11 4.91 -20.53
CA LEU A 121 -15.12 6.01 -19.58
C LEU A 121 -13.86 5.99 -18.69
N TRP A 122 -13.50 4.82 -18.17
CA TRP A 122 -12.29 4.63 -17.36
C TRP A 122 -10.99 4.87 -18.12
N GLU A 123 -10.91 4.46 -19.39
CA GLU A 123 -9.77 4.76 -20.27
C GLU A 123 -9.62 6.27 -20.48
N LYS A 124 -10.73 6.97 -20.69
CA LYS A 124 -10.74 8.43 -20.85
C LYS A 124 -10.27 9.16 -19.58
N GLU A 125 -10.66 8.67 -18.40
CA GLU A 125 -10.18 9.22 -17.12
C GLU A 125 -8.69 8.99 -16.92
N ARG A 126 -8.17 7.81 -17.29
CA ARG A 126 -6.73 7.52 -17.23
C ARG A 126 -5.93 8.56 -18.02
N ASP A 127 -6.48 9.01 -19.15
CA ASP A 127 -5.85 10.01 -20.00
C ASP A 127 -5.99 11.45 -19.44
N ASN A 128 -6.91 11.68 -18.49
CA ASN A 128 -7.14 12.96 -17.82
C ASN A 128 -6.33 13.09 -16.51
N VAL A 129 -5.03 12.91 -16.62
CA VAL A 129 -4.08 12.99 -15.49
C VAL A 129 -4.12 14.35 -14.78
N TRP A 130 -4.41 15.43 -15.50
CA TRP A 130 -4.41 16.79 -14.96
C TRP A 130 -5.49 17.02 -13.91
N GLU A 131 -6.67 16.46 -14.09
CA GLU A 131 -7.73 16.55 -13.10
C GLU A 131 -7.35 15.82 -11.81
N HIS A 132 -6.71 14.65 -11.94
CA HIS A 132 -6.24 13.89 -10.79
C HIS A 132 -5.16 14.63 -9.99
N VAL A 133 -4.25 15.33 -10.69
CA VAL A 133 -3.19 16.16 -10.09
C VAL A 133 -3.75 17.41 -9.39
N ASN A 134 -4.78 18.03 -9.97
CA ASN A 134 -5.40 19.23 -9.40
C ASN A 134 -6.39 18.92 -8.26
N ASN A 135 -6.67 17.65 -7.99
CA ASN A 135 -7.56 17.23 -6.93
C ASN A 135 -6.88 17.39 -5.56
N ASN A 136 -7.40 18.33 -4.76
CA ASN A 136 -6.86 18.68 -3.45
C ASN A 136 -7.31 17.75 -2.31
N VAL A 137 -8.25 16.84 -2.55
CA VAL A 137 -8.70 15.87 -1.54
C VAL A 137 -7.63 14.79 -1.40
N PRO A 138 -7.14 14.44 -0.20
CA PRO A 138 -6.18 13.33 -0.07
C PRO A 138 -6.74 12.01 -0.60
N ILE A 139 -5.93 11.20 -1.29
CA ILE A 139 -6.40 9.95 -1.91
C ILE A 139 -7.11 9.02 -0.91
N MET A 140 -6.66 9.00 0.35
CA MET A 140 -7.25 8.21 1.45
C MET A 140 -8.67 8.62 1.82
N ARG A 141 -9.11 9.83 1.45
CA ARG A 141 -10.45 10.38 1.72
C ARG A 141 -11.34 10.40 0.47
N ARG A 142 -10.91 9.79 -0.62
CA ARG A 142 -11.69 9.64 -1.86
C ARG A 142 -12.30 8.24 -1.90
N LEU A 143 -13.62 8.14 -2.00
CA LEU A 143 -14.31 6.91 -2.34
C LEU A 143 -14.56 6.88 -3.85
N GLU A 144 -14.27 5.74 -4.46
CA GLU A 144 -14.56 5.45 -5.86
C GLU A 144 -15.19 4.06 -5.88
N CYS A 145 -16.38 3.91 -6.46
CA CYS A 145 -17.10 2.63 -6.43
C CYS A 145 -17.92 2.40 -7.70
N PHE A 146 -18.25 1.14 -7.95
CA PHE A 146 -19.14 0.71 -9.02
C PHE A 146 -20.42 0.11 -8.42
N VAL A 147 -21.58 0.54 -8.90
CA VAL A 147 -22.89 0.02 -8.46
C VAL A 147 -23.63 -0.47 -9.68
N THR A 148 -24.12 -1.70 -9.64
CA THR A 148 -24.85 -2.33 -10.74
C THR A 148 -26.06 -3.10 -10.26
N ASP A 149 -27.16 -3.03 -11.00
CA ASP A 149 -28.39 -3.80 -10.74
C ASP A 149 -28.57 -4.99 -11.69
N SER A 150 -27.62 -5.20 -12.61
CA SER A 150 -27.75 -6.19 -13.67
C SER A 150 -26.52 -7.09 -13.86
N LYS A 151 -25.37 -6.73 -13.26
CA LYS A 151 -24.12 -7.48 -13.41
C LYS A 151 -23.68 -8.13 -12.10
N ASN A 152 -23.04 -9.28 -12.17
CA ASN A 152 -22.47 -10.02 -11.05
C ASN A 152 -20.95 -10.23 -11.22
N GLN A 153 -20.31 -11.01 -10.34
CA GLN A 153 -18.85 -11.23 -10.37
C GLN A 153 -18.34 -11.86 -11.67
N ALA A 154 -19.17 -12.61 -12.41
CA ALA A 154 -18.79 -13.23 -13.68
C ALA A 154 -18.75 -12.23 -14.85
N ASP A 155 -19.34 -11.04 -14.69
CA ASP A 155 -19.34 -10.02 -15.73
C ASP A 155 -17.98 -9.31 -15.85
N GLY A 156 -17.52 -9.12 -17.10
CA GLY A 156 -16.23 -8.48 -17.39
C GLY A 156 -16.08 -7.06 -16.82
N ALA A 157 -17.16 -6.29 -16.71
CA ALA A 157 -17.13 -4.95 -16.11
C ALA A 157 -16.88 -5.01 -14.60
N VAL A 158 -17.49 -5.98 -13.90
CA VAL A 158 -17.28 -6.19 -12.46
C VAL A 158 -15.87 -6.73 -12.22
N ALA A 159 -15.43 -7.72 -13.01
CA ALA A 159 -14.06 -8.22 -12.94
C ALA A 159 -13.02 -7.10 -13.16
N TYR A 160 -13.23 -6.23 -14.15
CA TYR A 160 -12.34 -5.10 -14.38
C TYR A 160 -12.34 -4.11 -13.20
N ALA A 161 -13.51 -3.80 -12.63
CA ALA A 161 -13.63 -2.94 -11.47
C ALA A 161 -12.87 -3.50 -10.25
N LEU A 162 -12.99 -4.80 -10.01
CA LEU A 162 -12.34 -5.49 -8.89
C LEU A 162 -10.83 -5.63 -9.09
N TYR A 163 -10.37 -6.21 -10.20
CA TYR A 163 -8.97 -6.61 -10.34
C TYR A 163 -8.08 -5.54 -10.98
N TYR A 164 -8.61 -4.77 -11.93
CA TYR A 164 -7.83 -3.74 -12.60
C TYR A 164 -7.92 -2.38 -11.89
N ARG A 165 -9.15 -1.96 -11.53
CA ARG A 165 -9.36 -0.69 -10.82
C ARG A 165 -9.27 -0.83 -9.30
N GLN A 166 -9.34 -2.04 -8.74
CA GLN A 166 -9.36 -2.27 -7.28
C GLN A 166 -10.34 -1.34 -6.55
N MET A 167 -11.56 -1.23 -7.09
CA MET A 167 -12.63 -0.43 -6.48
C MET A 167 -13.72 -1.34 -5.89
N PRO A 168 -14.38 -0.92 -4.80
CA PRO A 168 -15.54 -1.62 -4.27
C PRO A 168 -16.69 -1.64 -5.28
N VAL A 169 -17.35 -2.78 -5.38
CA VAL A 169 -18.47 -3.06 -6.28
C VAL A 169 -19.68 -3.51 -5.46
N LEU A 170 -20.82 -2.87 -5.64
CA LEU A 170 -22.11 -3.34 -5.14
C LEU A 170 -22.94 -3.89 -6.30
N SER A 171 -23.25 -5.19 -6.25
CA SER A 171 -24.14 -5.87 -7.20
C SER A 171 -25.51 -6.14 -6.55
N LEU A 172 -26.57 -5.62 -7.18
CA LEU A 172 -27.96 -5.80 -6.78
C LEU A 172 -28.71 -6.84 -7.64
N ALA A 173 -28.00 -7.49 -8.58
CA ALA A 173 -28.57 -8.31 -9.65
C ALA A 173 -29.43 -9.49 -9.15
N ALA A 174 -28.99 -10.21 -8.11
CA ALA A 174 -29.72 -11.37 -7.58
C ALA A 174 -31.10 -10.98 -7.00
N VAL A 175 -31.18 -9.83 -6.33
CA VAL A 175 -32.42 -9.34 -5.72
C VAL A 175 -33.39 -8.83 -6.79
N VAL A 176 -32.88 -8.19 -7.83
CA VAL A 176 -33.69 -7.65 -8.93
C VAL A 176 -34.25 -8.76 -9.82
N THR A 177 -33.47 -9.82 -10.07
CA THR A 177 -33.88 -10.92 -10.96
C THR A 177 -34.67 -12.03 -10.26
N GLY A 178 -34.76 -12.01 -8.93
CA GLY A 178 -35.43 -13.07 -8.14
C GLY A 178 -34.79 -14.45 -8.32
N ALA A 179 -33.52 -14.50 -8.76
CA ALA A 179 -32.79 -15.74 -8.98
C ALA A 179 -32.44 -16.39 -7.64
N ALA A 180 -32.64 -17.70 -7.55
CA ALA A 180 -32.26 -18.48 -6.38
C ALA A 180 -30.73 -18.46 -6.20
N GLU A 181 -30.31 -18.29 -4.95
CA GLU A 181 -28.91 -18.20 -4.53
C GLU A 181 -28.11 -19.40 -5.06
N GLU A 182 -27.13 -19.15 -5.95
CA GLU A 182 -25.99 -20.08 -6.04
C GLU A 182 -25.27 -20.02 -4.70
N GLU A 183 -25.02 -21.20 -4.13
CA GLU A 183 -24.39 -21.36 -2.82
C GLU A 183 -23.22 -20.39 -2.69
N THR A 184 -23.15 -19.73 -1.53
CA THR A 184 -22.10 -18.77 -1.20
C THR A 184 -20.78 -19.52 -1.07
N GLU A 185 -20.18 -19.92 -2.19
CA GLU A 185 -18.79 -20.32 -2.24
C GLU A 185 -18.03 -19.09 -1.73
N VAL A 186 -17.47 -19.23 -0.53
CA VAL A 186 -16.59 -18.22 0.05
C VAL A 186 -15.45 -18.05 -0.93
N SER A 187 -15.54 -16.99 -1.74
CA SER A 187 -14.57 -16.70 -2.79
C SER A 187 -13.16 -16.79 -2.20
N GLU A 188 -12.38 -17.75 -2.69
CA GLU A 188 -10.95 -17.85 -2.39
C GLU A 188 -10.14 -16.70 -3.03
N ASP A 189 -10.79 -15.67 -3.54
CA ASP A 189 -10.14 -14.42 -3.91
C ASP A 189 -10.31 -13.37 -2.81
N TRP A 190 -9.18 -12.90 -2.31
CA TRP A 190 -9.07 -11.85 -1.30
C TRP A 190 -9.50 -10.47 -1.80
N ILE A 191 -9.34 -10.18 -3.10
CA ILE A 191 -9.78 -8.92 -3.70
C ILE A 191 -11.31 -8.88 -3.69
N ALA A 192 -11.95 -9.91 -4.25
CA ALA A 192 -13.40 -10.06 -4.22
C ALA A 192 -13.95 -10.07 -2.79
N THR A 193 -13.32 -10.80 -1.87
CA THR A 193 -13.72 -10.82 -0.44
C THR A 193 -13.75 -9.41 0.17
N ALA A 194 -12.85 -8.53 -0.25
CA ALA A 194 -12.74 -7.19 0.32
C ALA A 194 -13.51 -6.11 -0.43
N LEU A 195 -13.80 -6.31 -1.72
CA LEU A 195 -14.34 -5.27 -2.61
C LEU A 195 -15.68 -5.64 -3.25
N TYR A 196 -16.07 -6.91 -3.32
CA TYR A 196 -17.33 -7.32 -3.95
C TYR A 196 -18.43 -7.51 -2.91
N PHE A 197 -19.52 -6.78 -3.09
CA PHE A 197 -20.67 -6.79 -2.18
C PHE A 197 -21.94 -7.10 -2.95
N THR A 198 -22.78 -7.93 -2.35
CA THR A 198 -24.16 -8.17 -2.78
C THR A 198 -25.10 -7.82 -1.65
N ALA A 199 -26.39 -7.63 -1.95
CA ALA A 199 -27.38 -7.42 -0.89
C ALA A 199 -27.36 -8.55 0.15
N ALA A 200 -27.34 -9.82 -0.31
CA ALA A 200 -27.24 -10.99 0.56
C ALA A 200 -25.93 -11.03 1.35
N GLY A 201 -24.79 -10.71 0.72
CA GLY A 201 -23.49 -10.65 1.40
C GLY A 201 -23.39 -9.55 2.46
N LEU A 202 -24.23 -8.52 2.36
CA LEU A 202 -24.40 -7.48 3.37
C LEU A 202 -25.46 -7.83 4.43
N GLY A 203 -26.15 -8.97 4.31
CA GLY A 203 -27.27 -9.37 5.17
C GLY A 203 -28.55 -8.56 4.93
N CYS A 204 -28.67 -7.89 3.78
CA CYS A 204 -29.78 -7.01 3.44
C CYS A 204 -30.88 -7.77 2.69
N SER A 205 -32.13 -7.45 3.01
CA SER A 205 -33.34 -8.06 2.42
C SER A 205 -33.83 -7.34 1.17
N SER A 206 -33.34 -6.12 0.93
CA SER A 206 -33.75 -5.28 -0.19
C SER A 206 -32.58 -4.52 -0.82
N PRO A 207 -32.68 -4.10 -2.09
CA PRO A 207 -31.63 -3.32 -2.73
C PRO A 207 -31.43 -1.94 -2.07
N SER A 208 -32.52 -1.34 -1.58
CA SER A 208 -32.49 -0.05 -0.87
C SER A 208 -31.69 -0.13 0.43
N GLU A 209 -31.91 -1.19 1.20
CA GLU A 209 -31.14 -1.47 2.42
C GLU A 209 -29.67 -1.71 2.11
N ALA A 210 -29.37 -2.46 1.04
CA ALA A 210 -28.00 -2.71 0.59
C ALA A 210 -27.27 -1.41 0.21
N LEU A 211 -27.93 -0.49 -0.51
CA LEU A 211 -27.40 0.83 -0.83
C LEU A 211 -27.08 1.63 0.45
N ALA A 212 -28.03 1.70 1.39
CA ALA A 212 -27.82 2.41 2.64
C ALA A 212 -26.63 1.85 3.44
N VAL A 213 -26.53 0.52 3.57
CA VAL A 213 -25.43 -0.15 4.30
C VAL A 213 -24.08 0.03 3.58
N PHE A 214 -24.06 -0.05 2.26
CA PHE A 214 -22.83 0.11 1.46
C PHE A 214 -22.25 1.52 1.59
N PHE A 215 -23.09 2.56 1.59
CA PHE A 215 -22.67 3.95 1.77
C PHE A 215 -22.59 4.40 3.24
N THR A 216 -22.79 3.49 4.20
CA THR A 216 -22.58 3.78 5.63
C THR A 216 -21.13 3.51 6.01
N PHE A 217 -20.44 4.53 6.52
CA PHE A 217 -19.04 4.46 6.95
C PHE A 217 -18.88 4.81 8.44
N PRO A 218 -17.89 4.23 9.14
CA PRO A 218 -17.60 4.60 10.51
C PRO A 218 -17.09 6.05 10.59
N LYS A 219 -17.29 6.68 11.76
CA LYS A 219 -16.85 8.06 12.02
C LYS A 219 -15.32 8.23 11.94
N ALA A 220 -14.58 7.16 12.17
CA ALA A 220 -13.12 7.14 12.10
C ALA A 220 -12.67 6.03 11.16
N ALA A 221 -11.69 6.34 10.31
CA ALA A 221 -11.02 5.34 9.51
C ALA A 221 -10.20 4.40 10.39
N GLY A 222 -10.01 3.17 9.90
CA GLY A 222 -9.05 2.22 10.44
C GLY A 222 -7.64 2.80 10.46
N LYS A 223 -6.79 2.20 11.27
CA LYS A 223 -5.39 2.60 11.42
C LYS A 223 -4.45 1.54 10.87
N VAL A 224 -3.24 1.94 10.50
CA VAL A 224 -2.20 1.04 10.00
C VAL A 224 -1.04 1.00 10.99
N VAL A 225 -0.65 -0.21 11.39
CA VAL A 225 0.57 -0.48 12.15
C VAL A 225 1.49 -1.36 11.32
N ALA A 226 2.79 -1.08 11.34
CA ALA A 226 3.80 -1.93 10.73
C ALA A 226 4.58 -2.66 11.84
N LEU A 227 4.74 -3.97 11.70
CA LEU A 227 5.65 -4.75 12.53
C LEU A 227 6.91 -5.02 11.72
N GLU A 228 8.05 -4.56 12.24
CA GLU A 228 9.36 -4.65 11.61
C GLU A 228 10.28 -5.52 12.44
N GLY A 229 11.30 -6.12 11.82
CA GLY A 229 12.30 -6.91 12.53
C GLY A 229 13.18 -7.74 11.60
N GLU A 230 14.32 -8.14 12.16
CA GLU A 230 15.32 -8.96 11.46
C GLU A 230 14.87 -10.41 11.27
N CYS A 231 14.18 -10.97 12.27
CA CYS A 231 13.67 -12.33 12.21
C CYS A 231 12.29 -12.33 11.58
N GLY A 232 12.23 -12.60 10.27
CA GLY A 232 10.97 -12.64 9.52
C GLY A 232 9.91 -13.55 10.14
N VAL A 233 10.33 -14.75 10.56
CA VAL A 233 9.47 -15.74 11.22
C VAL A 233 8.86 -15.18 12.52
N LEU A 234 9.67 -14.54 13.38
CA LEU A 234 9.20 -13.96 14.63
C LEU A 234 8.20 -12.82 14.38
N VAL A 235 8.50 -11.95 13.41
CA VAL A 235 7.63 -10.82 13.07
C VAL A 235 6.30 -11.31 12.51
N ALA A 236 6.32 -12.30 11.61
CA ALA A 236 5.11 -12.88 11.04
C ALA A 236 4.24 -13.53 12.13
N GLU A 237 4.85 -14.29 13.04
CA GLU A 237 4.16 -14.95 14.15
C GLU A 237 3.51 -13.93 15.10
N GLN A 238 4.28 -12.92 15.54
CA GLN A 238 3.73 -11.87 16.39
C GLN A 238 2.64 -11.05 15.67
N SER A 239 2.73 -10.88 14.35
CA SER A 239 1.69 -10.22 13.56
C SER A 239 0.39 -11.02 13.52
N ARG A 240 0.46 -12.35 13.40
CA ARG A 240 -0.72 -13.25 13.48
C ARG A 240 -1.35 -13.21 14.88
N LEU A 241 -0.53 -13.43 15.91
CA LEU A 241 -0.99 -13.42 17.30
C LEU A 241 -1.60 -12.07 17.68
N LEU A 242 -1.04 -10.97 17.18
CA LEU A 242 -1.57 -9.63 17.38
C LEU A 242 -2.92 -9.42 16.67
N ARG A 243 -3.05 -9.88 15.41
CA ARG A 243 -4.32 -9.85 14.68
C ARG A 243 -5.40 -10.59 15.46
N ASP A 244 -5.10 -11.80 15.92
CA ASP A 244 -6.07 -12.65 16.61
C ASP A 244 -6.45 -12.05 17.97
N TYR A 245 -5.47 -11.52 18.71
CA TYR A 245 -5.72 -10.76 19.94
C TYR A 245 -6.66 -9.56 19.71
N ILE A 246 -6.40 -8.71 18.71
CA ILE A 246 -7.24 -7.54 18.42
C ILE A 246 -8.69 -7.96 18.07
N ARG A 247 -8.85 -9.04 17.29
CA ARG A 247 -10.17 -9.56 16.93
C ARG A 247 -10.92 -10.09 18.15
N HIS A 248 -10.26 -10.87 18.99
CA HIS A 248 -10.90 -11.55 20.12
C HIS A 248 -11.11 -10.64 21.34
N GLU A 249 -10.10 -9.87 21.71
CA GLU A 249 -10.12 -9.07 22.94
C GLU A 249 -10.74 -7.70 22.75
N TRP A 250 -10.57 -7.08 21.58
CA TRP A 250 -11.12 -5.74 21.31
C TRP A 250 -12.33 -5.75 20.38
N GLY A 251 -12.66 -6.89 19.76
CA GLY A 251 -13.77 -6.98 18.81
C GLY A 251 -13.59 -6.08 17.59
N LEU A 252 -12.35 -5.66 17.29
CA LEU A 252 -12.07 -4.71 16.21
C LEU A 252 -11.76 -5.47 14.90
N PRO A 253 -12.29 -5.01 13.76
CA PRO A 253 -11.95 -5.59 12.48
C PRO A 253 -10.50 -5.26 12.13
N VAL A 254 -9.67 -6.28 11.94
CA VAL A 254 -8.26 -6.13 11.58
C VAL A 254 -7.86 -7.13 10.50
N GLN A 255 -7.01 -6.69 9.58
CA GLN A 255 -6.45 -7.48 8.49
C GLN A 255 -4.93 -7.51 8.56
N LEU A 256 -4.35 -8.68 8.29
CA LEU A 256 -2.91 -8.88 8.22
C LEU A 256 -2.46 -8.94 6.76
N VAL A 257 -1.52 -8.08 6.40
CA VAL A 257 -0.98 -7.95 5.04
C VAL A 257 0.55 -8.02 5.04
N GLY A 258 1.10 -8.48 3.93
CA GLY A 258 2.55 -8.59 3.72
C GLY A 258 3.20 -7.25 3.36
N ALA A 259 4.50 -7.30 3.07
CA ALA A 259 5.29 -6.12 2.76
C ALA A 259 4.81 -5.41 1.48
N SER A 260 4.16 -6.13 0.56
CA SER A 260 3.58 -5.60 -0.67
C SER A 260 2.14 -5.09 -0.49
N GLY A 261 1.55 -5.25 0.69
CA GLY A 261 0.15 -4.91 0.96
C GLY A 261 -0.86 -5.96 0.49
N CYS A 262 -0.41 -7.12 0.02
CA CYS A 262 -1.25 -8.29 -0.25
C CYS A 262 -1.65 -8.99 1.06
N ASP A 263 -2.79 -9.68 1.08
CA ASP A 263 -3.15 -10.50 2.25
C ASP A 263 -2.15 -11.63 2.49
N LEU A 264 -1.78 -11.85 3.76
CA LEU A 264 -1.01 -13.02 4.16
C LEU A 264 -1.95 -14.21 4.34
N GLN A 265 -1.55 -15.39 3.83
CA GLN A 265 -2.36 -16.60 3.95
C GLN A 265 -2.60 -16.96 5.42
N SER A 266 -3.87 -17.19 5.76
CA SER A 266 -4.34 -17.26 7.15
C SER A 266 -4.24 -18.65 7.78
N VAL A 267 -4.30 -19.73 7.01
CA VAL A 267 -3.95 -21.16 7.27
C VAL A 267 -4.17 -21.84 5.90
N ASP A 268 -3.55 -22.97 5.58
CA ASP A 268 -3.97 -23.74 4.41
C ASP A 268 -5.40 -24.33 4.60
N ALA A 269 -6.05 -24.77 3.51
CA ALA A 269 -7.39 -25.36 3.52
C ALA A 269 -7.51 -26.65 4.38
N PHE A 270 -6.40 -27.15 4.90
CA PHE A 270 -6.31 -28.35 5.74
C PHE A 270 -5.95 -28.03 7.20
N GLY A 271 -5.97 -26.76 7.59
CA GLY A 271 -5.67 -26.34 8.95
C GLY A 271 -4.18 -26.46 9.32
N ARG A 272 -3.28 -26.64 8.34
CA ARG A 272 -1.83 -26.61 8.57
C ARG A 272 -1.31 -25.20 8.39
N GLU A 273 -0.51 -24.78 9.35
CA GLU A 273 0.25 -23.54 9.26
C GLU A 273 1.24 -23.64 8.10
N PRO A 274 1.29 -22.65 7.19
CA PRO A 274 2.29 -22.63 6.14
C PRO A 274 3.68 -22.66 6.78
N THR A 275 4.54 -23.57 6.31
CA THR A 275 5.90 -23.79 6.83
C THR A 275 6.82 -22.57 6.63
N THR A 276 6.35 -21.57 5.89
CA THR A 276 7.01 -20.31 5.55
C THR A 276 6.00 -19.17 5.73
N ALA A 277 6.06 -18.52 6.90
CA ALA A 277 5.07 -17.54 7.39
C ALA A 277 4.98 -16.20 6.62
N GLU A 278 5.59 -16.09 5.43
CA GLU A 278 5.67 -14.87 4.60
C GLU A 278 5.01 -15.03 3.21
N GLU A 279 4.28 -16.11 2.95
CA GLU A 279 3.62 -16.30 1.64
C GLU A 279 2.40 -15.38 1.50
N GLU A 280 2.64 -14.26 0.79
CA GLU A 280 1.57 -13.41 0.25
C GLU A 280 0.68 -14.23 -0.69
N ARG A 281 -0.64 -14.00 -0.61
CA ARG A 281 -1.61 -14.72 -1.46
C ARG A 281 -1.35 -14.53 -2.95
N GLU A 282 -0.85 -13.36 -3.33
CA GLU A 282 -0.46 -13.04 -4.70
C GLU A 282 0.92 -12.39 -4.74
N PRO A 283 1.75 -12.74 -5.76
CA PRO A 283 3.02 -12.06 -5.97
C PRO A 283 2.79 -10.63 -6.43
N ALA A 284 3.50 -9.70 -5.82
CA ALA A 284 3.41 -8.29 -6.19
C ALA A 284 3.97 -8.02 -7.59
N VAL A 285 3.47 -6.96 -8.25
CA VAL A 285 3.78 -6.60 -9.65
C VAL A 285 5.28 -6.52 -9.94
N TYR A 286 6.06 -5.95 -9.02
CA TYR A 286 7.50 -5.76 -9.15
C TYR A 286 8.31 -6.82 -8.39
N ALA A 287 7.69 -7.87 -7.85
CA ALA A 287 8.38 -8.91 -7.08
C ALA A 287 9.53 -9.56 -7.86
N SER A 288 9.29 -9.94 -9.12
CA SER A 288 10.31 -10.52 -10.00
C SER A 288 11.47 -9.56 -10.28
N LEU A 289 11.15 -8.28 -10.52
CA LEU A 289 12.16 -7.25 -10.75
C LEU A 289 13.00 -6.98 -9.49
N ILE A 290 12.38 -6.99 -8.31
CA ILE A 290 13.09 -6.86 -7.03
C ILE A 290 14.01 -8.07 -6.82
N ASP A 291 13.51 -9.28 -7.04
CA ASP A 291 14.32 -10.51 -6.95
C ASP A 291 15.51 -10.47 -7.91
N GLU A 292 15.29 -10.06 -9.16
CA GLU A 292 16.35 -9.91 -10.16
C GLU A 292 17.36 -8.83 -9.74
N LEU A 293 16.87 -7.67 -9.28
CA LEU A 293 17.70 -6.58 -8.77
C LEU A 293 18.58 -7.04 -7.62
N LEU A 294 18.09 -7.88 -6.70
CA LEU A 294 18.83 -8.33 -5.52
C LEU A 294 19.77 -9.50 -5.80
N ARG A 295 19.35 -10.48 -6.62
CA ARG A 295 20.12 -11.71 -6.87
C ARG A 295 21.16 -11.55 -7.97
N ASN A 296 20.92 -10.69 -8.95
CA ASN A 296 21.85 -10.51 -10.07
C ASN A 296 23.06 -9.67 -9.63
N ARG A 297 24.27 -10.23 -9.79
CA ARG A 297 25.54 -9.55 -9.47
C ARG A 297 25.86 -8.43 -10.46
N GLU A 298 25.33 -8.48 -11.68
CA GLU A 298 25.54 -7.42 -12.68
C GLU A 298 24.92 -6.09 -12.23
N PHE A 299 23.85 -6.15 -11.43
CA PHE A 299 23.19 -4.98 -10.88
C PHE A 299 23.80 -4.46 -9.57
N CYS A 300 24.89 -5.06 -9.05
CA CYS A 300 25.60 -4.52 -7.87
C CYS A 300 25.95 -3.04 -8.05
N THR A 301 26.53 -2.68 -9.19
CA THR A 301 26.92 -1.29 -9.48
C THR A 301 25.74 -0.32 -9.50
N LEU A 302 24.57 -0.78 -9.95
CA LEU A 302 23.34 0.00 -9.93
C LEU A 302 22.83 0.18 -8.49
N ARG A 303 22.83 -0.88 -7.67
CA ARG A 303 22.44 -0.81 -6.26
C ARG A 303 23.36 0.10 -5.44
N ASP A 304 24.66 0.06 -5.72
CA ASP A 304 25.65 0.94 -5.06
C ASP A 304 25.48 2.40 -5.49
N ALA A 305 25.14 2.65 -6.76
CA ALA A 305 24.91 3.99 -7.29
C ALA A 305 23.55 4.59 -6.84
N ASP A 306 22.54 3.75 -6.65
CA ASP A 306 21.20 4.15 -6.21
C ASP A 306 20.65 3.20 -5.12
N PRO A 307 21.05 3.41 -3.85
CA PRO A 307 20.59 2.58 -2.73
C PRO A 307 19.09 2.74 -2.43
N GLN A 308 18.42 3.76 -2.99
CA GLN A 308 16.99 4.00 -2.78
C GLN A 308 16.13 3.15 -3.71
N LEU A 309 16.70 2.64 -4.81
CA LEU A 309 15.96 1.92 -5.86
C LEU A 309 15.18 0.72 -5.32
N HIS A 310 15.81 -0.11 -4.48
CA HIS A 310 15.14 -1.27 -3.88
C HIS A 310 13.93 -0.85 -3.03
N GLY A 311 14.11 0.15 -2.16
CA GLY A 311 13.04 0.69 -1.33
C GLY A 311 11.90 1.31 -2.16
N ALA A 312 12.24 2.02 -3.24
CA ALA A 312 11.26 2.60 -4.16
C ALA A 312 10.42 1.53 -4.87
N LEU A 313 11.03 0.41 -5.30
CA LEU A 313 10.29 -0.70 -5.90
C LEU A 313 9.35 -1.38 -4.89
N CYS A 314 9.77 -1.56 -3.64
CA CYS A 314 8.92 -2.08 -2.57
C CYS A 314 7.73 -1.15 -2.29
N ALA A 315 7.97 0.17 -2.25
CA ALA A 315 6.95 1.19 -2.11
C ALA A 315 5.92 1.17 -3.27
N LEU A 316 6.39 0.95 -4.50
CA LEU A 316 5.51 0.82 -5.68
C LEU A 316 4.64 -0.45 -5.63
N ASN A 317 5.18 -1.57 -5.12
CA ASN A 317 4.37 -2.77 -4.85
C ASN A 317 3.24 -2.47 -3.87
N ARG A 318 3.52 -1.79 -2.75
CA ARG A 318 2.49 -1.36 -1.80
C ARG A 318 1.47 -0.41 -2.43
N HIS A 319 1.92 0.53 -3.24
CA HIS A 319 1.05 1.48 -3.92
C HIS A 319 0.09 0.80 -4.90
N HIS A 320 0.50 -0.31 -5.53
CA HIS A 320 -0.40 -1.09 -6.37
C HIS A 320 -1.67 -1.51 -5.62
N ASN A 321 -1.53 -1.85 -4.33
CA ASN A 321 -2.64 -2.26 -3.45
C ASN A 321 -3.24 -1.10 -2.64
N LEU A 322 -2.89 0.16 -2.94
CA LEU A 322 -3.34 1.33 -2.18
C LEU A 322 -4.87 1.46 -2.18
N ARG A 323 -5.55 1.17 -3.28
CA ARG A 323 -7.00 1.37 -3.38
C ARG A 323 -7.77 0.41 -2.48
N LEU A 324 -7.31 -0.82 -2.41
CA LEU A 324 -7.81 -1.82 -1.48
C LEU A 324 -7.52 -1.43 -0.02
N LEU A 325 -6.27 -1.06 0.29
CA LEU A 325 -5.88 -0.58 1.62
C LEU A 325 -6.73 0.62 2.05
N ARG A 326 -6.94 1.57 1.15
CA ARG A 326 -7.80 2.73 1.36
C ARG A 326 -9.21 2.31 1.72
N TYR A 327 -9.83 1.44 0.92
CA TYR A 327 -11.21 1.03 1.17
C TYR A 327 -11.36 0.32 2.52
N ARG A 328 -10.42 -0.58 2.87
CA ARG A 328 -10.39 -1.23 4.20
C ARG A 328 -10.36 -0.22 5.33
N LEU A 329 -9.46 0.76 5.26
CA LEU A 329 -9.34 1.80 6.27
C LEU A 329 -10.59 2.68 6.31
N GLN A 330 -11.17 3.05 5.17
CA GLN A 330 -12.43 3.79 5.13
C GLN A 330 -13.55 3.02 5.83
N ARG A 331 -13.62 1.70 5.68
CA ARG A 331 -14.56 0.81 6.37
C ARG A 331 -14.24 0.56 7.85
N GLY A 332 -13.24 1.24 8.41
CA GLY A 332 -12.84 1.08 9.82
C GLY A 332 -11.98 -0.16 10.10
N ILE A 333 -11.56 -0.89 9.06
CA ILE A 333 -10.74 -2.08 9.21
C ILE A 333 -9.29 -1.66 9.48
N HIS A 334 -8.75 -2.08 10.61
CA HIS A 334 -7.34 -1.89 10.97
C HIS A 334 -6.44 -2.78 10.12
N VAL A 335 -5.21 -2.35 9.86
CA VAL A 335 -4.27 -3.11 9.05
C VAL A 335 -2.94 -3.27 9.77
N ILE A 336 -2.46 -4.51 9.83
CA ILE A 336 -1.12 -4.88 10.29
C ILE A 336 -0.28 -5.18 9.06
N LEU A 337 0.73 -4.35 8.79
CA LEU A 337 1.73 -4.56 7.73
C LEU A 337 2.93 -5.34 8.29
N CYS A 338 3.20 -6.50 7.73
CA CYS A 338 4.34 -7.31 8.08
C CYS A 338 5.57 -6.88 7.27
N ARG A 339 6.60 -6.37 7.96
CA ARG A 339 7.95 -6.07 7.43
C ARG A 339 8.02 -5.15 6.20
N PRO A 340 7.27 -4.04 6.10
CA PRO A 340 7.28 -3.21 4.89
C PRO A 340 8.65 -2.57 4.57
N LEU A 341 9.51 -2.33 5.57
CA LEU A 341 10.84 -1.72 5.39
C LEU A 341 12.01 -2.65 5.76
N SER A 342 11.79 -3.70 6.56
CA SER A 342 12.86 -4.61 7.01
C SER A 342 13.67 -5.21 5.85
N PHE A 343 13.01 -5.64 4.77
CA PHE A 343 13.71 -6.18 3.58
C PHE A 343 14.62 -5.15 2.92
N VAL A 344 14.20 -3.88 2.91
CA VAL A 344 15.00 -2.78 2.36
C VAL A 344 16.22 -2.53 3.23
N LEU A 345 16.03 -2.48 4.56
CA LEU A 345 17.12 -2.33 5.52
C LEU A 345 18.11 -3.49 5.39
N GLU A 346 17.65 -4.74 5.31
CA GLU A 346 18.54 -5.88 5.07
C GLU A 346 19.35 -5.73 3.80
N GLY A 347 18.73 -5.31 2.69
CA GLY A 347 19.44 -5.05 1.43
C GLY A 347 20.50 -3.96 1.54
N LEU A 348 20.21 -2.88 2.28
CA LEU A 348 21.14 -1.78 2.52
C LEU A 348 22.35 -2.22 3.37
N PHE A 349 22.14 -3.10 4.35
CA PHE A 349 23.20 -3.61 5.21
C PHE A 349 23.97 -4.80 4.60
N ARG A 350 23.37 -5.52 3.66
CA ARG A 350 24.02 -6.58 2.87
C ARG A 350 24.81 -6.06 1.66
N GLY A 351 24.73 -4.76 1.35
CA GLY A 351 25.27 -4.18 0.11
C GLY A 351 26.79 -4.32 -0.06
N GLY A 352 27.21 -5.22 -0.96
CA GLY A 352 28.50 -5.24 -1.70
C GLY A 352 29.79 -5.46 -0.90
N GLU A 353 30.67 -6.35 -1.38
CA GLU A 353 32.01 -6.64 -0.81
C GLU A 353 32.91 -5.39 -0.63
N SER A 354 32.54 -4.22 -1.15
CA SER A 354 33.28 -2.96 -1.06
C SER A 354 32.68 -1.88 -0.14
N GLN A 355 31.54 -2.08 0.52
CA GLN A 355 30.99 -1.03 1.39
C GLN A 355 31.56 -1.15 2.82
N ALA A 356 32.55 -0.31 3.11
CA ALA A 356 32.71 0.20 4.47
C ALA A 356 31.36 0.77 4.91
N THR A 357 30.88 0.37 6.09
CA THR A 357 29.59 0.73 6.67
C THR A 357 29.23 2.18 6.32
N GLN A 358 28.17 2.40 5.55
CA GLN A 358 27.79 3.76 5.15
C GLN A 358 27.62 4.63 6.41
N PRO A 359 28.05 5.91 6.36
CA PRO A 359 27.83 6.81 7.48
C PRO A 359 26.35 6.84 7.86
N LEU A 360 26.03 6.77 9.17
CA LEU A 360 24.66 6.79 9.69
C LEU A 360 23.79 7.93 9.12
N SER A 361 24.42 9.07 8.77
CA SER A 361 23.74 10.21 8.13
C SER A 361 23.25 9.92 6.70
N ALA A 362 23.99 9.12 5.92
CA ALA A 362 23.57 8.71 4.58
C ALA A 362 22.37 7.74 4.65
N LEU A 363 22.42 6.79 5.59
CA LEU A 363 21.34 5.84 5.83
C LEU A 363 20.06 6.54 6.32
N SER A 364 20.17 7.50 7.23
CA SER A 364 19.03 8.33 7.68
C SER A 364 18.40 9.09 6.51
N GLY A 365 19.21 9.66 5.62
CA GLY A 365 18.72 10.32 4.40
C GLY A 365 18.02 9.38 3.43
N ILE A 366 18.53 8.15 3.25
CA ILE A 366 17.92 7.11 2.39
C ILE A 366 16.55 6.70 2.94
N VAL A 367 16.47 6.36 4.22
CA VAL A 367 15.23 5.94 4.88
C VAL A 367 14.19 7.06 4.84
N ALA A 368 14.58 8.29 5.18
CA ALA A 368 13.69 9.44 5.10
C ALA A 368 13.18 9.70 3.67
N SER A 369 14.05 9.50 2.66
CA SER A 369 13.66 9.61 1.25
C SER A 369 12.59 8.59 0.88
N ILE A 370 12.76 7.32 1.28
CA ILE A 370 11.81 6.23 1.00
C ILE A 370 10.48 6.48 1.71
N GLN A 371 10.49 6.84 3.00
CA GLN A 371 9.27 7.16 3.74
C GLN A 371 8.53 8.37 3.15
N ASN A 372 9.28 9.41 2.75
CA ASN A 372 8.69 10.57 2.09
C ASN A 372 8.12 10.19 0.71
N PHE A 373 8.79 9.31 -0.03
CA PHE A 373 8.29 8.79 -1.30
C PHE A 373 6.97 8.04 -1.11
N GLU A 374 6.88 7.11 -0.15
CA GLU A 374 5.65 6.38 0.15
C GLU A 374 4.51 7.31 0.55
N HIS A 375 4.75 8.16 1.54
CA HIS A 375 3.67 8.94 2.12
C HIS A 375 3.29 10.17 1.29
N HIS A 376 4.27 10.96 0.85
CA HIS A 376 4.01 12.22 0.17
C HIS A 376 3.71 12.03 -1.32
N TRP A 377 4.46 11.14 -1.99
CA TRP A 377 4.32 10.97 -3.44
C TRP A 377 3.30 9.92 -3.81
N LEU A 378 3.36 8.75 -3.18
CA LEU A 378 2.44 7.64 -3.47
C LEU A 378 1.13 7.73 -2.67
N GLY A 379 1.04 8.63 -1.68
CA GLY A 379 -0.15 8.83 -0.88
C GLY A 379 -0.47 7.68 0.08
N LEU A 380 0.51 6.82 0.37
CA LEU A 380 0.34 5.73 1.34
C LEU A 380 0.10 6.31 2.75
N PRO A 381 -0.76 5.65 3.56
CA PRO A 381 -0.98 6.07 4.94
C PRO A 381 0.32 6.00 5.74
N ARG A 382 0.52 6.94 6.66
CA ARG A 382 1.61 6.82 7.63
C ARG A 382 1.34 5.62 8.53
N THR A 383 2.38 4.85 8.79
CA THR A 383 2.33 3.68 9.65
C THR A 383 2.97 4.01 10.98
N GLU A 384 2.31 3.66 12.07
CA GLU A 384 2.98 3.53 13.36
C GLU A 384 3.82 2.25 13.30
N VAL A 385 5.07 2.30 13.76
CA VAL A 385 6.00 1.18 13.57
C VAL A 385 6.40 0.58 14.90
N ILE A 386 6.23 -0.73 15.03
CA ILE A 386 6.72 -1.54 16.14
C ILE A 386 7.90 -2.37 15.63
N LEU A 387 9.10 -2.08 16.13
CA LEU A 387 10.32 -2.81 15.79
C LEU A 387 10.54 -3.94 16.80
N ILE A 388 10.41 -5.18 16.36
CA ILE A 388 10.66 -6.39 17.14
C ILE A 388 12.14 -6.75 17.06
N ARG A 389 12.79 -6.82 18.22
CA ARG A 389 14.20 -7.22 18.37
C ARG A 389 14.31 -8.51 19.18
N ALA A 390 15.08 -9.47 18.70
CA ALA A 390 15.44 -10.65 19.49
C ALA A 390 16.54 -10.28 20.52
N ARG A 391 16.40 -10.77 21.75
CA ARG A 391 17.40 -10.67 22.81
C ARG A 391 18.54 -11.64 22.50
N ASP A 392 19.76 -11.12 22.36
CA ASP A 392 20.96 -11.92 22.17
C ASP A 392 21.41 -12.52 23.50
N ASP A 393 20.73 -13.58 23.97
CA ASP A 393 21.20 -14.28 25.16
C ASP A 393 22.31 -15.32 24.85
N ALA A 394 22.78 -15.43 23.60
CA ALA A 394 23.71 -16.48 23.14
C ALA A 394 24.97 -16.01 22.38
N ALA A 395 25.38 -14.74 22.45
CA ALA A 395 26.56 -14.26 21.70
C ALA A 395 27.66 -13.60 22.56
N ALA A 396 27.68 -13.85 23.87
CA ALA A 396 28.78 -13.41 24.74
C ALA A 396 29.95 -14.41 24.85
N THR A 397 29.89 -15.60 24.23
CA THR A 397 30.89 -16.66 24.52
C THR A 397 31.68 -17.24 23.36
N THR A 398 31.40 -16.96 22.08
CA THR A 398 32.30 -17.41 20.99
C THR A 398 32.34 -16.44 19.83
N ALA A 399 33.13 -15.38 20.00
CA ALA A 399 33.63 -14.58 18.89
C ALA A 399 34.71 -15.40 18.13
N THR A 400 34.28 -16.22 17.17
CA THR A 400 35.15 -16.70 16.08
C THR A 400 34.77 -16.00 14.78
N ALA A 401 35.53 -14.94 14.52
CA ALA A 401 35.96 -14.25 13.29
C ALA A 401 35.47 -14.62 11.87
N ALA A 402 34.38 -15.36 11.62
CA ALA A 402 33.84 -15.55 10.28
C ALA A 402 32.32 -15.73 10.31
N GLY A 403 31.56 -14.67 10.03
CA GLY A 403 30.09 -14.76 9.82
C GLY A 403 29.21 -14.04 10.85
N ALA A 404 29.73 -13.09 11.63
CA ALA A 404 28.88 -12.19 12.41
C ALA A 404 28.14 -11.23 11.46
N SER A 405 26.97 -11.64 10.98
CA SER A 405 26.04 -10.76 10.27
C SER A 405 25.72 -9.60 11.21
N LEU A 406 26.23 -8.40 10.91
CA LEU A 406 25.91 -7.20 11.66
C LEU A 406 24.40 -7.00 11.61
N LYS A 407 23.74 -7.18 12.76
CA LYS A 407 22.29 -7.02 12.91
C LYS A 407 21.93 -5.55 12.69
N TRP A 408 21.25 -5.21 11.59
CA TRP A 408 20.89 -3.83 11.23
C TRP A 408 20.06 -3.14 12.33
N ALA A 409 19.20 -3.89 13.02
CA ALA A 409 18.38 -3.37 14.10
C ALA A 409 19.24 -3.00 15.32
N GLN A 410 20.30 -3.77 15.59
CA GLN A 410 21.27 -3.43 16.63
C GLN A 410 22.16 -2.27 16.23
N TYR A 411 22.52 -2.15 14.95
CA TYR A 411 23.29 -0.99 14.50
C TYR A 411 22.49 0.31 14.57
N LEU A 412 21.18 0.25 14.31
CA LEU A 412 20.29 1.41 14.32
C LEU A 412 19.72 1.74 15.72
N TRP A 413 19.70 0.80 16.66
CA TRP A 413 19.10 0.95 18.01
C TRP A 413 19.91 0.35 19.18
N GLY A 414 21.14 -0.12 18.95
CA GLY A 414 21.96 -0.78 19.97
C GLY A 414 22.69 0.20 20.90
N GLY A 415 23.00 -0.25 22.11
CA GLY A 415 23.95 0.42 23.01
C GLY A 415 23.52 1.77 23.59
N GLY A 416 22.22 2.02 23.76
CA GLY A 416 21.72 3.31 24.29
C GLY A 416 21.84 4.48 23.30
N GLN A 417 22.08 4.19 22.02
CA GLN A 417 22.04 5.19 20.97
C GLN A 417 20.60 5.62 20.65
N ILE A 418 20.43 6.91 20.40
CA ILE A 418 19.18 7.48 19.90
C ILE A 418 19.00 6.96 18.47
N PRO A 419 17.81 6.45 18.08
CA PRO A 419 17.55 6.08 16.69
C PRO A 419 17.91 7.21 15.75
N ILE A 420 18.32 6.86 14.52
CA ILE A 420 18.49 7.86 13.48
C ILE A 420 17.19 8.67 13.32
N ASP A 421 17.29 9.97 13.02
CA ASP A 421 16.14 10.88 13.00
C ASP A 421 14.93 10.36 12.20
N ALA A 422 15.19 9.70 11.06
CA ALA A 422 14.18 9.10 10.20
C ALA A 422 13.36 7.97 10.85
N LEU A 423 13.88 7.40 11.94
CA LEU A 423 13.29 6.27 12.67
C LEU A 423 12.90 6.65 14.10
N SER A 424 12.96 7.93 14.45
CA SER A 424 12.65 8.43 15.80
C SER A 424 11.22 8.17 16.27
N GLY A 425 10.28 7.95 15.34
CA GLY A 425 8.89 7.58 15.64
C GLY A 425 8.65 6.08 15.83
N TRP A 426 9.68 5.22 15.72
CA TRP A 426 9.50 3.77 15.85
C TRP A 426 9.56 3.32 17.31
N HIS A 427 8.64 2.45 17.68
CA HIS A 427 8.57 1.84 19.00
C HIS A 427 9.34 0.50 19.01
N ALA A 428 10.53 0.49 19.60
CA ALA A 428 11.33 -0.72 19.69
C ALA A 428 10.92 -1.59 20.89
N VAL A 429 10.63 -2.86 20.64
CA VAL A 429 10.35 -3.89 21.65
C VAL A 429 11.42 -4.98 21.59
N THR A 430 11.88 -5.45 22.74
CA THR A 430 12.90 -6.50 22.83
C THR A 430 12.29 -7.75 23.45
N MET A 431 12.30 -8.84 22.69
CA MET A 431 11.74 -10.13 23.05
C MET A 431 12.84 -11.14 23.36
N ALA A 432 12.63 -12.04 24.31
CA ALA A 432 13.55 -13.16 24.52
C ALA A 432 13.64 -14.00 23.23
N GLY A 433 14.84 -14.15 22.65
CA GLY A 433 15.02 -14.90 21.43
C GLY A 433 14.71 -16.39 21.65
N GLY A 434 13.79 -16.96 20.87
CA GLY A 434 13.47 -18.39 20.89
C GLY A 434 14.56 -19.30 20.30
N SER A 435 15.84 -18.92 20.35
CA SER A 435 16.94 -19.67 19.72
C SER A 435 17.86 -20.37 20.73
N GLY A 436 17.31 -20.90 21.82
CA GLY A 436 17.99 -21.97 22.58
C GLY A 436 17.86 -23.29 21.85
N GLU A 437 18.83 -24.21 21.97
CA GLU A 437 18.74 -25.57 21.43
C GLU A 437 17.42 -26.23 21.89
N GLY A 438 16.47 -26.40 20.96
CA GLY A 438 15.10 -26.86 21.23
C GLY A 438 14.00 -25.79 21.20
N GLY A 439 14.34 -24.55 20.81
CA GLY A 439 13.51 -23.35 20.88
C GLY A 439 12.19 -23.43 20.12
N LYS A 440 11.12 -23.73 20.84
CA LYS A 440 9.75 -23.48 20.37
C LYS A 440 9.54 -21.97 20.30
N LEU A 441 9.09 -21.48 19.14
CA LEU A 441 8.41 -20.19 19.06
C LEU A 441 7.33 -20.18 20.15
N THR A 442 7.26 -19.09 20.91
CA THR A 442 6.20 -18.94 21.89
C THR A 442 4.90 -18.70 21.12
N ASN A 443 3.95 -19.64 21.19
CA ASN A 443 2.58 -19.49 20.64
C ASN A 443 1.74 -18.46 21.43
N ARG A 444 2.37 -17.39 21.92
CA ARG A 444 1.78 -16.36 22.77
C ARG A 444 2.26 -15.00 22.30
N LEU A 445 1.32 -14.07 22.21
CA LEU A 445 1.61 -12.66 21.94
C LEU A 445 2.48 -12.10 23.06
N ASP A 446 3.59 -11.47 22.70
CA ASP A 446 4.47 -10.83 23.67
C ASP A 446 3.78 -9.62 24.30
N ASP A 447 3.87 -9.51 25.63
CA ASP A 447 3.21 -8.44 26.37
C ASP A 447 3.73 -7.06 25.93
N ALA A 448 5.00 -6.91 25.52
CA ALA A 448 5.54 -5.63 25.03
C ALA A 448 5.01 -5.26 23.64
N VAL A 449 4.81 -6.24 22.74
CA VAL A 449 4.17 -6.01 21.43
C VAL A 449 2.72 -5.58 21.65
N ARG A 450 2.00 -6.28 22.54
CA ARG A 450 0.63 -5.93 22.92
C ARG A 450 0.56 -4.51 23.48
N ASP A 451 1.40 -4.17 24.45
CA ASP A 451 1.37 -2.86 25.11
C ASP A 451 1.74 -1.73 24.14
N ALA A 452 2.69 -1.95 23.22
CA ALA A 452 3.03 -0.98 22.18
C ALA A 452 1.88 -0.73 21.19
N VAL A 453 1.06 -1.75 20.91
CA VAL A 453 -0.09 -1.58 20.00
C VAL A 453 -1.26 -0.87 20.66
N VAL A 454 -1.37 -0.92 22.00
CA VAL A 454 -2.42 -0.22 22.76
C VAL A 454 -2.35 1.26 22.48
N SER A 455 -1.18 1.89 22.43
CA SER A 455 -1.09 3.32 22.09
C SER A 455 -1.54 3.67 20.67
N VAL A 456 -1.55 2.69 19.76
CA VAL A 456 -1.94 2.88 18.36
C VAL A 456 -3.43 2.61 18.16
N PHE A 457 -3.93 1.49 18.67
CA PHE A 457 -5.28 1.00 18.42
C PHE A 457 -6.24 1.15 19.60
N ALA A 458 -5.78 1.67 20.76
CA ALA A 458 -6.63 1.79 21.94
C ALA A 458 -8.01 2.33 21.55
N PRO A 459 -9.09 1.57 21.86
CA PRO A 459 -10.43 2.08 21.67
C PRO A 459 -10.52 3.38 22.47
N THR A 460 -10.86 4.46 21.77
CA THR A 460 -11.17 5.73 22.42
C THR A 460 -12.51 5.54 23.10
N GLY A 461 -12.48 5.12 24.37
CA GLY A 461 -13.64 5.03 25.25
C GLY A 461 -14.70 4.02 24.82
N VAL A 462 -14.62 2.80 25.37
CA VAL A 462 -15.85 2.14 25.81
C VAL A 462 -16.25 2.82 27.12
N GLY A 463 -17.21 3.75 27.05
CA GLY A 463 -17.86 4.37 28.21
C GLY A 463 -17.57 5.87 28.38
N GLU A 464 -18.42 6.72 27.80
CA GLU A 464 -19.53 7.40 28.52
C GLU A 464 -20.70 7.63 27.55
#